data_AF-A0A947RL42-F1
#
_entry.id   AF-A0A947RL42-F1
#
_cell.length_a   1.000
_cell.length_b   1.000
_cell.length_c   1.000
_cell.angle_alpha   90.00
_cell.angle_beta   90.00
_cell.angle_gamma   90.00
#
_symmetry.space_group_name_H-M   'P 1'
#
loop_
_entity.id
_entity.type
_entity.pdbx_description
1 polymer ?
#
loop_
_entity_poly.entity_id
_entity_poly.type
_entity_poly.pdbx_seq_one_letter_code
_entity_poly.pdbx_strand_id
1 'polypeptide(L)' 'DRSLLQVNLEIHVDIGENGRTKELIDEVVGMIIGNGMAVRIKPHAYAASAVADKHT' A
#
# COMPACT_ATOMS: atom_id res chain seq x y z
N ASP A 1 -5.67 -20.37 20.64
CA ASP A 1 -4.92 -19.11 20.59
C ASP A 1 -4.28 -18.98 19.21
N ARG A 2 -4.96 -18.37 18.25
CA ARG A 2 -4.53 -18.37 16.84
C ARG A 2 -3.84 -17.03 16.58
N SER A 3 -2.57 -16.94 16.95
CA SER A 3 -1.81 -15.72 16.76
C SER A 3 -1.69 -15.43 15.27
N LEU A 4 -2.37 -14.40 14.79
CA LEU A 4 -2.13 -13.79 13.48
C LEU A 4 -0.73 -13.17 13.37
N LEU A 5 0.03 -13.20 14.47
CA LEU A 5 1.39 -12.67 14.67
C LEU A 5 2.50 -13.38 13.88
N GLN A 6 2.19 -14.35 13.02
CA GLN A 6 3.19 -15.02 12.18
C GLN A 6 2.86 -14.92 10.68
N VAL A 7 2.27 -13.80 10.28
CA VAL A 7 2.23 -13.40 8.87
C VAL A 7 2.74 -11.96 8.83
N ASN A 8 3.81 -11.71 8.08
CA ASN A 8 4.29 -10.35 7.82
C ASN A 8 3.27 -9.64 6.93
N LEU A 9 2.19 -9.13 7.53
CA LEU A 9 1.10 -8.47 6.85
C LEU A 9 1.59 -7.11 6.31
N GLU A 10 1.52 -6.95 4.99
CA GLU A 10 1.89 -5.74 4.27
C GLU A 10 0.71 -5.27 3.43
N ILE A 11 0.37 -3.98 3.53
CA ILE A 11 -0.72 -3.37 2.78
C ILE A 11 -0.16 -2.78 1.49
N HIS A 12 -0.68 -3.23 0.35
CA HIS A 12 -0.33 -2.70 -0.97
C HIS A 12 -1.41 -1.70 -1.40
N VAL A 13 -1.03 -0.44 -1.59
CA VAL A 13 -1.96 0.63 -1.92
C VAL A 13 -1.72 1.10 -3.36
N ASP A 14 -2.81 1.30 -4.10
CA ASP A 14 -2.80 1.84 -5.46
C ASP A 14 -2.65 3.37 -5.49
N ILE A 15 -1.47 3.82 -5.07
CA ILE A 15 -1.03 5.22 -5.10
C ILE A 15 0.43 5.26 -5.53
N GLY A 16 0.89 6.35 -6.13
CA GLY A 16 2.26 6.44 -6.63
C GLY A 16 2.72 7.88 -6.83
N GLU A 17 4.02 8.06 -6.94
CA GLU A 17 4.66 9.38 -7.02
C GLU A 17 4.37 10.12 -8.33
N ASN A 18 3.87 9.39 -9.33
CA ASN A 18 3.54 9.92 -10.64
C ASN A 18 2.02 10.02 -10.80
N GLY A 19 1.54 11.24 -11.01
CA GLY A 19 0.13 11.50 -11.28
C GLY A 19 -0.65 12.02 -10.06
N ARG A 20 -1.99 11.96 -10.18
CA ARG A 20 -2.92 12.67 -9.30
C ARG A 20 -2.99 12.11 -7.88
N THR A 21 -2.53 10.88 -7.65
CA THR A 21 -2.53 10.24 -6.33
C THR A 21 -1.31 10.58 -5.48
N LYS A 22 -0.32 11.31 -6.03
CA LYS A 22 0.88 11.73 -5.29
C LYS A 22 0.54 12.52 -4.03
N GLU A 23 -0.43 13.41 -4.12
CA GLU A 23 -0.86 14.27 -3.00
C GLU A 23 -1.51 13.46 -1.85
N LEU A 24 -1.93 12.22 -2.11
CA LEU A 24 -2.55 11.34 -1.12
C LEU A 24 -1.53 10.46 -0.37
N ILE A 25 -0.25 10.44 -0.81
CA ILE A 25 0.75 9.51 -0.28
C ILE A 25 0.94 9.70 1.22
N ASP A 26 1.22 10.92 1.67
CA ASP A 26 1.58 11.17 3.07
C ASP A 26 0.40 10.86 4.03
N GLU A 27 -0.82 11.21 3.65
CA GLU A 27 -2.03 10.94 4.43
C GLU A 27 -2.27 9.43 4.56
N VAL A 28 -2.29 8.71 3.44
CA VAL A 28 -2.62 7.29 3.41
C VAL A 28 -1.52 6.44 4.04
N VAL A 29 -0.26 6.73 3.75
CA VAL A 29 0.89 6.04 4.36
C VAL A 29 0.93 6.32 5.86
N GLY A 30 0.74 7.57 6.28
CA GLY A 30 0.69 7.96 7.69
C GLY A 30 -0.42 7.24 8.44
N MET A 31 -1.61 7.13 7.86
CA MET A 31 -2.73 6.38 8.44
C MET A 31 -2.39 4.89 8.62
N ILE A 32 -1.80 4.24 7.62
CA ILE A 32 -1.49 2.79 7.68
C ILE A 32 -0.38 2.50 8.69
N ILE A 33 0.69 3.30 8.69
CA ILE A 33 1.77 3.19 9.67
C ILE A 33 1.26 3.47 11.09
N GLY A 34 0.38 4.46 11.25
CA GLY A 34 -0.28 4.76 12.53
C GLY A 34 -1.10 3.61 13.11
N ASN A 35 -1.54 2.68 12.25
CA ASN A 35 -2.22 1.43 12.64
C ASN A 35 -1.24 0.25 12.86
N GLY A 36 0.07 0.48 12.81
CA GLY A 36 1.09 -0.55 13.08
C GLY A 36 1.30 -1.56 11.95
N MET A 37 0.92 -1.21 10.72
CA MET A 37 1.07 -2.08 9.56
C MET A 37 2.16 -1.57 8.60
N ALA A 38 2.82 -2.49 7.90
CA ALA A 38 3.72 -2.15 6.81
C ALA A 38 2.92 -1.77 5.55
N VAL A 39 3.45 -0.85 4.74
CA VAL A 39 2.79 -0.38 3.51
C VAL A 39 3.77 -0.32 2.34
N ARG A 40 3.27 -0.67 1.15
CA ARG A 40 3.93 -0.43 -0.14
C ARG A 40 3.01 0.37 -1.04
N ILE A 41 3.60 1.30 -1.80
CA ILE A 41 2.96 2.08 -2.85
C ILE A 41 3.58 1.71 -4.21
N LYS A 42 2.98 2.12 -5.33
CA LYS A 42 3.57 1.92 -6.66
C LYS A 42 4.92 2.64 -6.77
N PRO A 43 5.93 2.05 -7.43
CA PRO A 43 5.90 0.78 -8.18
C PRO A 43 6.22 -0.47 -7.33
N HIS A 44 6.41 -0.32 -6.02
CA HIS A 44 6.89 -1.38 -5.14
C HIS A 44 5.76 -2.28 -4.58
N ALA A 45 4.52 -1.82 -4.68
CA ALA A 45 3.33 -2.59 -4.38
C ALA A 45 2.98 -3.53 -5.54
N TYR A 46 3.61 -4.70 -5.61
CA TYR A 46 3.47 -5.63 -6.76
C TYR A 46 2.00 -5.92 -7.11
N ALA A 47 1.12 -6.12 -6.12
CA ALA A 47 -0.30 -6.33 -6.37
C ALA A 47 -0.96 -5.11 -7.03
N ALA A 48 -0.68 -3.90 -6.54
CA ALA A 48 -1.20 -2.66 -7.12
C ALA A 48 -0.59 -2.39 -8.51
N SER A 49 0.73 -2.56 -8.67
CA SER A 49 1.45 -2.33 -9.92
C SER A 49 1.13 -3.36 -11.02
N ALA A 50 0.82 -4.62 -10.68
CA ALA A 50 0.54 -5.67 -11.66
C ALA A 50 -0.96 -5.86 -11.98
N VAL A 51 -1.86 -5.50 -11.05
CA VAL A 51 -3.31 -5.78 -11.19
C VAL A 51 -4.13 -4.51 -11.36
N ALA A 52 -3.78 -3.40 -10.69
CA ALA A 52 -4.63 -2.21 -10.71
C ALA A 52 -4.48 -1.39 -12.01
N ASP A 53 -3.33 -1.46 -12.70
CA ASP A 53 -3.10 -0.74 -13.97
C ASP A 53 -3.70 -1.43 -15.23
N LYS A 54 -4.50 -2.49 -15.07
CA LYS A 54 -5.01 -3.28 -16.22
C LYS A 54 -6.16 -2.65 -17.03
N HIS A 55 -6.59 -1.42 -16.73
CA HIS A 55 -7.78 -0.81 -17.37
C HIS A 55 -7.59 0.65 -17.82
N THR A 56 -6.38 1.05 -18.21
CA THR A 56 -6.16 2.28 -18.99
C THR A 56 -5.36 2.00 -20.24
#